data_AF-A0A5D3A7U2-F1
#
_entry.id   AF-A0A5D3A7U2-F1
#
_cell.length_a   1.000
_cell.length_b   1.000
_cell.length_c   1.000
_cell.angle_alpha   90.00
_cell.angle_beta   90.00
_cell.angle_gamma   90.00
#
_symmetry.space_group_name_H-M   'P 1'
#
loop_
_entity.id
_entity.type
_entity.pdbx_description
1 polymer ?
#
loop_
_entity_poly.entity_id
_entity_poly.type
_entity_poly.pdbx_seq_one_letter_code
_entity_poly.pdbx_strand_id
1 'polypeptide(L)'
;MEHLKCDLKCLSRDILADIMARLDGSTLASAACTCSDLRGIARNQRLWKQLCNSTWPSTALDEAQHLISSSTDGFRRFYADSYPLISNDHKDANNYFPIQPTLISPSNFALFIDVYYREKCITSSVLDGIPMETDFGQDDDTTTGLMSWVLNCPFKVVPSDINDEDIEDGDDGHDFISLVGKADDRCNELKEGIRLSWVLLDKKRGKAGNLSSWKPLSVKKIWASNGDYILHFGCIIPVQERLQLPHNLAKCLIVARCNIEEKHGYLRSKEVSMHIEDTSGAYVNGGKSLIILNQALYCSRSNNRHAVKKGYIQFEGRKQEIIRKKKLEETMADWLCISFEVVILLILGYRILPIYYMVQ
;
A
#
# COMPACT_ATOMS: atom_id res chain seq x y z
N MET A 1 45.76 -5.81 37.07
CA MET A 1 45.19 -5.18 35.86
C MET A 1 43.71 -5.02 36.14
N GLU A 2 43.32 -3.87 36.70
CA GLU A 2 41.91 -3.61 37.02
C GLU A 2 41.17 -3.42 35.69
N HIS A 3 40.24 -4.32 35.39
CA HIS A 3 39.27 -4.10 34.33
C HIS A 3 38.41 -2.90 34.76
N LEU A 4 38.71 -1.71 34.24
CA LEU A 4 37.79 -0.58 34.32
C LEU A 4 36.49 -1.01 33.63
N LYS A 5 35.51 -1.36 34.45
CA LYS A 5 34.17 -1.70 33.99
C LYS A 5 33.40 -0.39 33.89
N CYS A 6 33.44 0.24 32.72
CA CYS A 6 32.60 1.41 32.46
C CYS A 6 31.14 0.94 32.35
N ASP A 7 30.36 1.15 33.40
CA ASP A 7 28.91 0.94 33.38
C ASP A 7 28.25 2.12 32.64
N LEU A 8 27.26 1.83 31.81
CA LEU A 8 26.48 2.83 31.10
C LEU A 8 25.84 3.84 32.08
N LYS A 9 25.58 3.40 33.32
CA LYS A 9 25.07 4.23 34.43
C LYS A 9 26.04 5.34 34.87
N CYS A 10 27.31 5.22 34.55
CA CYS A 10 28.33 6.22 34.90
C CYS A 10 28.35 7.41 33.91
N LEU A 11 27.63 7.32 32.79
CA LEU A 11 27.51 8.41 31.83
C LEU A 11 26.52 9.47 32.30
N SER A 12 26.78 10.74 31.92
CA SER A 12 25.81 11.80 32.16
C SER A 12 24.53 11.58 31.37
N ARG A 13 23.42 12.12 31.87
CA ARG A 13 22.11 12.01 31.21
C ARG A 13 22.10 12.59 29.80
N ASP A 14 22.91 13.63 29.54
CA ASP A 14 23.01 14.27 28.23
C ASP A 14 23.74 13.39 27.22
N ILE A 15 24.81 12.71 27.64
CA ILE A 15 25.51 11.74 26.78
C ILE A 15 24.59 10.56 26.47
N LEU A 16 23.86 10.06 27.47
CA LEU A 16 22.86 9.00 27.25
C LEU A 16 21.76 9.47 26.28
N ALA A 17 21.32 10.72 26.37
CA ALA A 17 20.33 11.27 25.45
C ALA A 17 20.87 11.40 24.01
N ASP A 18 22.12 11.82 23.82
CA ASP A 18 22.76 11.88 22.50
C ASP A 18 22.93 10.47 21.90
N ILE A 19 23.36 9.50 22.70
CA ILE A 19 23.45 8.09 22.27
C ILE A 19 22.06 7.59 21.85
N MET A 20 21.03 7.81 22.68
CA MET A 20 19.66 7.37 22.41
C MET A 20 19.07 8.03 21.15
N ALA A 21 19.46 9.27 20.82
CA ALA A 21 19.02 9.97 19.62
C ALA A 21 19.58 9.39 18.31
N ARG A 22 20.64 8.58 18.38
CA ARG A 22 21.27 7.92 17.22
C ARG A 22 20.76 6.50 16.97
N LEU A 23 19.96 5.96 17.89
CA LEU A 23 19.40 4.61 17.76
C LEU A 23 18.21 4.61 16.80
N ASP A 24 18.03 3.53 16.05
CA ASP A 24 16.78 3.29 15.33
C ASP A 24 15.63 3.03 16.30
N GLY A 25 14.38 3.15 15.84
CA GLY A 25 13.23 3.07 16.73
C GLY A 25 13.08 1.73 17.47
N SER A 26 13.51 0.62 16.85
CA SER A 26 13.45 -0.70 17.50
C SER A 26 14.48 -0.84 18.61
N THR A 27 15.72 -0.39 18.37
CA THR A 27 16.78 -0.38 19.38
C THR A 27 16.50 0.63 20.49
N LEU A 28 15.94 1.80 20.15
CA LEU A 28 15.50 2.80 21.13
C LEU A 28 14.44 2.23 22.08
N ALA A 29 13.44 1.53 21.53
CA ALA A 29 12.41 0.87 22.34
C ALA A 29 13.00 -0.22 23.24
N SER A 30 13.91 -1.04 22.71
CA SER A 30 14.59 -2.09 23.47
C SER A 30 15.45 -1.51 24.60
N ALA A 31 16.22 -0.46 24.34
CA ALA A 31 17.03 0.24 25.33
C ALA A 31 16.16 0.87 26.43
N ALA A 32 14.99 1.41 26.08
CA ALA A 32 14.03 1.96 27.04
C ALA A 32 13.45 0.89 28.00
N CYS A 33 13.52 -0.40 27.65
CA CYS A 33 13.03 -1.48 28.50
C CYS A 33 14.04 -1.95 29.55
N THR A 34 15.32 -1.56 29.46
CA THR A 34 16.37 -2.10 30.35
C THR A 34 16.44 -1.39 31.70
N CYS A 35 16.15 -0.09 31.78
CA CYS A 35 16.16 0.66 33.04
C CYS A 35 15.26 1.90 33.02
N SER A 36 14.99 2.48 34.20
CA SER A 36 14.15 3.68 34.36
C SER A 36 14.73 4.92 33.71
N ASP A 37 16.05 5.08 33.68
CA ASP A 37 16.71 6.28 33.17
C ASP A 37 16.62 6.36 31.65
N LEU A 38 16.96 5.27 30.95
CA LEU A 38 16.79 5.15 29.50
C LEU A 38 15.32 5.22 29.10
N ARG A 39 14.41 4.63 29.89
CA ARG A 39 12.96 4.80 29.70
C ARG A 39 12.53 6.25 29.83
N GLY A 40 13.10 6.99 30.78
CA GLY A 40 12.84 8.41 30.99
C GLY A 40 13.32 9.26 29.81
N ILE A 41 14.48 8.94 29.25
CA ILE A 41 15.01 9.59 28.03
C ILE A 41 14.13 9.28 26.82
N ALA A 42 13.79 8.00 26.61
CA ALA A 42 12.96 7.55 25.50
C ALA A 42 11.51 8.06 25.57
N ARG A 43 11.05 8.66 26.68
CA ARG A 43 9.75 9.36 26.73
C ARG A 43 9.77 10.71 25.99
N ASN A 44 10.93 11.24 25.66
CA ASN A 44 11.05 12.50 24.93
C ASN A 44 10.50 12.36 23.50
N GLN A 45 9.39 13.03 23.22
CA GLN A 45 8.73 13.01 21.92
C GLN A 45 9.60 13.57 20.78
N ARG A 46 10.63 14.38 21.09
CA ARG A 46 11.56 14.90 20.07
C ARG A 46 12.35 13.79 19.40
N LEU A 47 12.76 12.76 20.16
CA LEU A 47 13.47 11.59 19.62
C LEU A 47 12.59 10.83 18.63
N TRP A 48 11.34 10.58 19.00
CA TRP A 48 10.37 9.91 18.14
C TRP A 48 9.96 10.76 16.93
N LYS A 49 9.87 12.09 17.08
CA LYS A 49 9.64 13.01 15.96
C LYS A 49 10.78 12.94 14.94
N GLN A 50 12.03 13.00 15.41
CA GLN A 50 13.21 12.85 14.54
C GLN A 50 13.21 11.49 13.82
N LEU A 51 12.89 10.41 14.54
CA LEU A 51 12.76 9.07 13.96
C LEU A 51 11.63 8.95 12.95
N CYS A 52 10.46 9.55 13.20
CA CYS A 52 9.38 9.59 12.23
C CYS A 52 9.83 10.34 10.97
N ASN A 53 10.40 11.54 11.12
CA ASN A 53 10.83 12.36 9.98
C ASN A 53 11.92 11.68 9.14
N SER A 54 12.83 10.93 9.77
CA SER A 54 13.85 10.17 9.03
C SER A 54 13.29 8.92 8.37
N THR A 55 12.31 8.27 8.99
CA THR A 55 11.69 7.05 8.46
C THR A 55 10.66 7.35 7.36
N TRP A 56 9.94 8.47 7.49
CA TRP A 56 8.83 8.99 6.70
C TRP A 56 8.95 10.53 6.57
N PRO A 57 9.64 11.06 5.54
CA PRO A 57 9.76 12.50 5.30
C PRO A 57 8.42 13.25 5.28
N SER A 58 7.34 12.58 4.89
CA SER A 58 5.97 13.11 4.96
C SER A 58 5.57 13.59 6.35
N THR A 59 6.12 13.03 7.43
CA THR A 59 5.83 13.49 8.80
C THR A 59 6.52 14.79 9.18
N ALA A 60 7.51 15.24 8.39
CA ALA A 60 8.19 16.50 8.59
C ALA A 60 7.39 17.70 8.06
N LEU A 61 6.48 17.48 7.11
CA LEU A 61 5.61 18.50 6.54
C LEU A 61 4.71 19.13 7.61
N ASP A 62 4.42 20.43 7.48
CA ASP A 62 3.72 21.18 8.54
C ASP A 62 2.30 20.65 8.78
N GLU A 63 1.61 20.22 7.72
CA GLU A 63 0.28 19.60 7.80
C GLU A 63 0.33 18.33 8.66
N ALA A 64 1.35 17.50 8.47
CA ALA A 64 1.55 16.27 9.22
C ALA A 64 1.81 16.50 10.71
N GLN A 65 2.57 17.56 11.05
CA GLN A 65 2.97 17.80 12.43
C GLN A 65 1.77 18.06 13.33
N HIS A 66 0.78 18.83 12.85
CA HIS A 66 -0.45 19.09 13.60
C HIS A 66 -1.29 17.83 13.77
N LEU A 67 -1.41 17.01 12.73
CA LEU A 67 -2.17 15.77 12.75
C LEU A 67 -1.61 14.77 13.76
N ILE A 68 -0.30 14.55 13.76
CA ILE A 68 0.35 13.59 14.66
C ILE A 68 0.38 14.10 16.10
N SER A 69 0.68 15.40 16.29
CA SER A 69 0.81 15.98 17.64
C SER A 69 -0.52 16.04 18.41
N SER A 70 -1.66 16.02 17.70
CA SER A 70 -2.98 16.00 18.33
C SER A 70 -3.35 14.67 19.03
N SER A 71 -2.61 13.59 18.74
CA SER A 71 -2.83 12.26 19.31
C SER A 71 -2.25 12.10 20.71
N THR A 72 -2.89 11.27 21.55
CA THR A 72 -2.59 11.09 22.99
C THR A 72 -1.19 10.53 23.30
N ASP A 73 -0.41 10.11 22.30
CA ASP A 73 0.99 9.67 22.44
C ASP A 73 1.90 10.21 21.31
N GLY A 74 1.38 11.12 20.48
CA GLY A 74 2.10 11.82 19.42
C GLY A 74 2.90 10.91 18.49
N PHE A 75 4.15 11.34 18.21
CA PHE A 75 5.06 10.67 17.29
C PHE A 75 5.49 9.29 17.75
N ARG A 76 5.62 9.06 19.07
CA ARG A 76 6.00 7.74 19.60
C ARG A 76 5.00 6.66 19.21
N ARG A 77 3.71 6.94 19.39
CA ARG A 77 2.65 5.99 19.02
C ARG A 77 2.50 5.87 17.52
N PHE A 78 2.58 6.97 16.78
CA PHE A 78 2.61 6.92 15.31
C PHE A 78 3.74 5.99 14.81
N TYR A 79 4.95 6.11 15.34
CA TYR A 79 6.07 5.25 14.96
C TYR A 79 5.81 3.78 15.29
N ALA A 80 5.45 3.51 16.55
CA ALA A 80 5.16 2.15 17.01
C ALA A 80 4.02 1.51 16.20
N ASP A 81 3.08 2.33 15.74
CA ASP A 81 1.93 1.87 14.99
C ASP A 81 2.23 1.61 13.51
N SER A 82 3.02 2.48 12.89
CA SER A 82 3.25 2.52 11.45
C SER A 82 4.49 1.73 11.00
N TYR A 83 5.44 1.48 11.89
CA TYR A 83 6.67 0.76 11.53
C TYR A 83 6.42 -0.73 11.21
N PRO A 84 5.65 -1.48 12.03
CA PRO A 84 5.35 -2.88 11.75
C PRO A 84 4.40 -3.04 10.55
N LEU A 85 4.56 -4.13 9.79
CA LEU A 85 3.70 -4.45 8.65
C LEU A 85 2.42 -5.17 9.10
N ILE A 86 1.32 -4.92 8.40
CA ILE A 86 0.07 -5.67 8.61
C ILE A 86 0.27 -7.14 8.22
N SER A 87 -0.12 -8.04 9.11
CA SER A 87 -0.04 -9.49 8.93
C SER A 87 -1.42 -10.09 8.91
N ASN A 88 -1.65 -11.03 7.99
CA ASN A 88 -2.88 -11.81 7.91
C ASN A 88 -2.86 -13.01 8.88
N ASP A 89 -2.29 -12.85 10.08
CA ASP A 89 -2.39 -13.91 11.09
C ASP A 89 -3.76 -13.79 11.78
N HIS A 90 -4.56 -14.85 11.72
CA HIS A 90 -5.92 -14.87 12.25
C HIS A 90 -5.97 -15.02 13.77
N LYS A 91 -4.83 -15.20 14.45
CA LYS A 91 -4.78 -15.47 15.90
C LYS A 91 -5.54 -14.45 16.75
N ASP A 92 -5.62 -13.19 16.30
CA ASP A 92 -6.25 -12.11 17.08
C ASP A 92 -7.53 -11.55 16.44
N ALA A 93 -7.97 -12.05 15.28
CA ALA A 93 -9.08 -11.48 14.52
C ALA A 93 -10.45 -11.51 15.25
N ASN A 94 -10.55 -12.32 16.32
CA ASN A 94 -11.76 -12.40 17.15
C ASN A 94 -11.81 -11.38 18.29
N ASN A 95 -10.73 -10.65 18.58
CA ASN A 95 -10.69 -9.71 19.70
C ASN A 95 -10.57 -8.27 19.20
N TYR A 96 -11.70 -7.55 19.30
CA TYR A 96 -11.80 -6.10 19.21
C TYR A 96 -11.41 -5.49 17.86
N PHE A 97 -12.22 -5.74 16.83
CA PHE A 97 -12.49 -4.65 15.90
C PHE A 97 -13.49 -3.70 16.59
N PRO A 98 -13.06 -2.54 17.12
CA PRO A 98 -14.05 -1.51 17.40
C PRO A 98 -14.74 -1.21 16.07
N ILE A 99 -16.06 -1.07 16.05
CA ILE A 99 -16.82 -0.16 15.17
C ILE A 99 -18.29 -0.57 15.18
N GLN A 100 -19.09 0.35 15.73
CA GLN A 100 -20.37 0.69 15.14
C GLN A 100 -20.10 1.47 13.84
N PRO A 101 -20.55 0.99 12.65
CA PRO A 101 -20.22 1.56 11.33
C PRO A 101 -20.58 3.03 11.13
N THR A 102 -21.39 3.62 12.01
CA THR A 102 -22.07 4.90 11.85
C THR A 102 -21.20 6.14 12.05
N LEU A 103 -19.94 6.02 12.49
CA LEU A 103 -19.08 7.18 12.82
C LEU A 103 -17.82 7.34 11.92
N ILE A 104 -17.65 6.47 10.92
CA ILE A 104 -16.48 6.51 10.02
C ILE A 104 -16.77 7.49 8.89
N SER A 105 -16.00 8.57 8.85
CA SER A 105 -16.01 9.56 7.78
C SER A 105 -14.66 9.54 7.06
N PRO A 106 -14.61 9.72 5.74
CA PRO A 106 -13.36 9.92 4.99
C PRO A 106 -12.46 11.00 5.60
N SER A 107 -13.06 12.08 6.12
CA SER A 107 -12.37 13.19 6.78
C SER A 107 -11.74 12.83 8.13
N ASN A 108 -12.01 11.65 8.70
CA ASN A 108 -11.36 11.19 9.92
C ASN A 108 -9.94 10.68 9.68
N PHE A 109 -9.59 10.38 8.43
CA PHE A 109 -8.31 9.78 8.08
C PHE A 109 -7.31 10.81 7.59
N ALA A 110 -6.03 10.48 7.70
CA ALA A 110 -4.95 11.14 7.01
C ALA A 110 -3.98 10.10 6.44
N LEU A 111 -3.31 10.44 5.35
CA LEU A 111 -2.38 9.57 4.65
C LEU A 111 -1.01 10.22 4.54
N PHE A 112 0.00 9.39 4.70
CA PHE A 112 1.41 9.76 4.64
C PHE A 112 2.06 8.81 3.64
N ILE A 113 2.50 9.36 2.52
CA ILE A 113 2.97 8.59 1.37
C ILE A 113 4.40 8.99 1.10
N ASP A 114 5.29 8.01 1.15
CA ASP A 114 6.72 8.22 0.91
C ASP A 114 7.24 7.14 -0.05
N VAL A 115 7.87 7.58 -1.14
CA VAL A 115 8.47 6.71 -2.15
C VAL A 115 9.97 6.96 -2.15
N TYR A 116 10.72 5.88 -2.03
CA TYR A 116 12.17 5.89 -2.01
C TYR A 116 12.70 5.04 -3.14
N TYR A 117 13.85 5.45 -3.63
CA TYR A 117 14.70 4.60 -4.43
C TYR A 117 16.07 4.55 -3.78
N ARG A 118 16.50 3.32 -3.46
CA ARG A 118 17.64 3.01 -2.61
C ARG A 118 17.46 3.68 -1.25
N GLU A 119 18.23 4.73 -0.98
CA GLU A 119 18.21 5.47 0.30
C GLU A 119 17.68 6.90 0.14
N LYS A 120 17.33 7.33 -1.07
CA LYS A 120 16.84 8.68 -1.37
C LYS A 120 15.32 8.69 -1.49
N CYS A 121 14.68 9.64 -0.81
CA CYS A 121 13.24 9.89 -0.97
C CYS A 121 13.02 10.63 -2.30
N ILE A 122 12.21 10.05 -3.18
CA ILE A 122 11.83 10.65 -4.47
C ILE A 122 10.56 11.49 -4.31
N THR A 123 9.61 11.00 -3.51
CA THR A 123 8.30 11.65 -3.36
C THR A 123 7.83 11.48 -1.92
N SER A 124 7.33 12.56 -1.35
CA SER A 124 6.76 12.59 -0.01
C SER A 124 5.53 13.50 -0.03
N SER A 125 4.40 13.01 0.43
CA SER A 125 3.15 13.77 0.45
C SER A 125 2.27 13.39 1.63
N VAL A 126 1.48 14.35 2.10
CA VAL A 126 0.47 14.16 3.13
C VAL A 126 -0.88 14.54 2.56
N LEU A 127 -1.89 13.72 2.83
CA LEU A 127 -3.27 14.00 2.46
C LEU A 127 -4.13 13.99 3.73
N ASP A 128 -4.77 15.12 4.02
CA ASP A 128 -5.71 15.24 5.13
C ASP A 128 -7.14 14.94 4.65
N GLY A 129 -7.68 13.80 5.09
CA GLY A 129 -8.95 13.26 4.60
C GLY A 129 -8.81 12.35 3.38
N ILE A 130 -9.83 11.53 3.14
CA ILE A 130 -10.00 10.80 1.88
C ILE A 130 -11.05 11.56 1.06
N PRO A 131 -10.74 12.04 -0.16
CA PRO A 131 -11.71 12.77 -0.99
C PRO A 131 -12.90 11.87 -1.36
N MET A 132 -14.12 12.43 -1.37
CA MET A 132 -15.35 11.72 -1.72
C MET A 132 -16.02 12.40 -2.91
N GLU A 133 -16.58 11.62 -3.84
CA GLU A 133 -17.48 12.11 -4.88
C GLU A 133 -18.75 12.62 -4.20
N THR A 134 -19.08 13.90 -4.42
CA THR A 134 -20.41 14.43 -4.15
C THR A 134 -21.33 14.05 -5.30
N ASP A 135 -22.34 13.23 -5.03
CA ASP A 135 -23.51 13.04 -5.89
C ASP A 135 -24.23 14.37 -6.10
N PHE A 136 -24.01 15.09 -7.20
CA PHE A 136 -25.00 15.99 -7.81
C PHE A 136 -24.69 16.15 -9.30
N GLY A 137 -25.69 15.84 -10.13
CA GLY A 137 -25.63 16.05 -11.57
C GLY A 137 -25.79 17.52 -11.97
N GLN A 138 -25.49 17.72 -13.25
CA GLN A 138 -25.87 18.83 -14.14
C GLN A 138 -24.80 19.89 -14.43
N ASP A 139 -24.30 19.79 -15.67
CA ASP A 139 -23.83 20.84 -16.57
C ASP A 139 -22.77 21.84 -16.07
N ASP A 140 -21.49 21.57 -16.37
CA ASP A 140 -20.69 22.48 -17.21
C ASP A 140 -19.42 21.78 -17.76
N ASP A 141 -19.14 21.98 -19.05
CA ASP A 141 -18.25 21.20 -19.92
C ASP A 141 -16.74 21.52 -19.72
N THR A 142 -16.32 21.74 -18.47
CA THR A 142 -14.91 22.02 -18.09
C THR A 142 -14.43 21.23 -16.87
N THR A 143 -15.24 20.31 -16.32
CA THR A 143 -14.94 19.56 -15.08
C THR A 143 -14.66 18.07 -15.28
N THR A 144 -14.23 17.65 -16.47
CA THR A 144 -13.92 16.25 -16.79
C THR A 144 -12.60 15.74 -16.16
N GLY A 145 -11.84 16.59 -15.47
CA GLY A 145 -10.58 16.24 -14.80
C GLY A 145 -10.69 15.88 -13.31
N LEU A 146 -11.79 16.24 -12.63
CA LEU A 146 -11.92 16.16 -11.17
C LEU A 146 -12.74 14.94 -10.68
N MET A 147 -13.47 14.26 -11.57
CA MET A 147 -14.52 13.27 -11.24
C MET A 147 -14.16 11.81 -11.56
N SER A 148 -12.86 11.49 -11.71
CA SER A 148 -12.39 10.10 -11.95
C SER A 148 -11.68 9.48 -10.74
N TRP A 149 -11.74 10.12 -9.57
CA TRP A 149 -10.86 9.80 -8.45
C TRP A 149 -11.44 8.82 -7.44
N VAL A 150 -12.77 8.63 -7.37
CA VAL A 150 -13.40 7.75 -6.38
C VAL A 150 -13.99 6.49 -6.99
N LEU A 151 -14.37 6.49 -8.27
CA LEU A 151 -14.92 5.29 -8.90
C LEU A 151 -13.88 4.27 -9.42
N ASN A 152 -12.58 4.59 -9.44
CA ASN A 152 -11.58 3.62 -9.92
C ASN A 152 -10.19 3.59 -9.26
N CYS A 153 -9.78 4.49 -8.35
CA CYS A 153 -8.51 4.37 -7.61
C CYS A 153 -8.41 5.52 -6.57
N PRO A 154 -8.60 5.28 -5.26
CA PRO A 154 -8.75 6.40 -4.32
C PRO A 154 -7.52 7.29 -4.07
N PHE A 155 -6.35 7.07 -4.67
CA PHE A 155 -5.20 7.94 -4.44
C PHE A 155 -4.34 8.03 -5.69
N LYS A 156 -4.03 9.24 -6.15
CA LYS A 156 -3.06 9.48 -7.22
C LYS A 156 -2.11 10.55 -6.73
N VAL A 157 -0.96 10.14 -6.23
CA VAL A 157 0.15 11.09 -6.04
C VAL A 157 0.89 11.13 -7.38
N VAL A 158 0.74 12.24 -8.10
CA VAL A 158 1.60 12.57 -9.25
C VAL A 158 2.86 13.18 -8.67
N PRO A 159 4.02 12.52 -8.78
CA PRO A 159 5.29 13.13 -8.42
C PRO A 159 5.48 14.38 -9.27
N SER A 160 5.88 15.49 -8.65
CA SER A 160 6.23 16.70 -9.39
C SER A 160 7.25 16.35 -10.47
N ASP A 161 6.92 16.69 -11.72
CA ASP A 161 7.90 16.74 -12.78
C ASP A 161 9.03 17.66 -12.30
N ILE A 162 10.26 17.15 -12.34
CA ILE A 162 11.42 18.02 -12.29
C ILE A 162 11.30 18.86 -13.55
N ASN A 163 11.06 20.17 -13.39
CA ASN A 163 10.91 21.08 -14.50
C ASN A 163 12.12 20.93 -15.43
N ASP A 164 11.87 20.64 -16.71
CA ASP A 164 12.90 20.58 -17.74
C ASP A 164 13.50 21.99 -18.05
N GLU A 165 13.14 23.03 -17.29
CA GLU A 165 13.58 24.42 -17.45
C GLU A 165 14.79 24.80 -16.59
N ASP A 166 15.26 23.95 -15.67
CA ASP A 166 16.47 24.21 -14.85
C ASP A 166 17.77 23.67 -15.51
N ILE A 167 17.76 23.40 -16.82
CA ILE A 167 18.99 23.09 -17.58
C ILE A 167 19.63 24.40 -18.04
N GLU A 168 20.12 25.19 -17.08
CA GLU A 168 21.23 26.10 -17.37
C GLU A 168 22.53 25.29 -17.24
N ASP A 169 23.36 25.34 -18.27
CA ASP A 169 24.72 24.78 -18.31
C ASP A 169 25.55 25.37 -17.14
N GLY A 170 25.45 24.74 -15.99
CA GLY A 170 26.17 25.06 -14.77
C GLY A 170 26.61 23.77 -14.10
N ASP A 171 27.92 23.60 -14.01
CA ASP A 171 28.64 22.55 -13.30
C ASP A 171 28.30 22.54 -11.80
N ASP A 172 27.11 22.02 -11.45
CA ASP A 172 26.71 21.75 -10.07
C ASP A 172 25.96 20.41 -10.01
N GLY A 173 26.57 19.46 -9.30
CA GLY A 173 26.19 18.05 -9.25
C GLY A 173 24.78 17.77 -8.71
N HIS A 174 23.78 17.78 -9.59
CA HIS A 174 22.50 17.14 -9.33
C HIS A 174 22.62 15.62 -9.46
N ASP A 175 22.38 14.96 -8.34
CA ASP A 175 22.65 13.55 -8.08
C ASP A 175 21.64 12.63 -8.78
N PHE A 176 21.99 12.30 -10.02
CA PHE A 176 21.27 11.50 -10.99
C PHE A 176 21.78 10.05 -10.98
N ILE A 177 20.88 9.07 -10.78
CA ILE A 177 21.26 7.65 -10.63
C ILE A 177 21.06 6.90 -11.96
N SER A 178 22.13 6.46 -12.61
CA SER A 178 22.06 5.68 -13.85
C SER A 178 21.74 4.20 -13.60
N LEU A 179 20.65 3.70 -14.20
CA LEU A 179 20.36 2.25 -14.32
C LEU A 179 20.88 1.67 -15.65
N VAL A 180 21.99 0.93 -15.62
CA VAL A 180 22.58 0.23 -16.78
C VAL A 180 22.37 -1.30 -16.64
N GLY A 181 21.65 -1.95 -17.56
CA GLY A 181 21.44 -3.42 -17.53
C GLY A 181 20.30 -3.95 -18.41
N LYS A 182 20.16 -5.29 -18.53
CA LYS A 182 19.05 -5.94 -19.28
C LYS A 182 17.72 -5.78 -18.53
N ALA A 183 16.59 -6.05 -19.20
CA ALA A 183 15.25 -5.87 -18.60
C ALA A 183 15.01 -6.67 -17.31
N ASP A 184 15.50 -7.92 -17.23
CA ASP A 184 15.40 -8.73 -16.01
C ASP A 184 16.27 -8.18 -14.88
N ASP A 185 17.45 -7.64 -15.21
CA ASP A 185 18.33 -6.97 -14.25
C ASP A 185 17.65 -5.71 -13.68
N ARG A 186 16.94 -4.95 -14.52
CA ARG A 186 16.16 -3.77 -14.12
C ARG A 186 14.97 -4.12 -13.21
N CYS A 187 14.25 -5.20 -13.47
CA CYS A 187 13.18 -5.66 -12.58
C CYS A 187 13.70 -6.00 -11.19
N ASN A 188 14.85 -6.68 -11.11
CA ASN A 188 15.49 -7.01 -9.83
C ASN A 188 16.03 -5.76 -9.14
N GLU A 189 16.63 -4.83 -9.89
CA GLU A 189 17.09 -3.55 -9.35
C GLU A 189 15.93 -2.74 -8.78
N LEU A 190 14.80 -2.62 -9.49
CA LEU A 190 13.61 -1.94 -8.99
C LEU A 190 13.04 -2.62 -7.74
N LYS A 191 13.06 -3.95 -7.72
CA LYS A 191 12.56 -4.74 -6.58
C LYS A 191 13.40 -4.54 -5.32
N GLU A 192 14.71 -4.43 -5.47
CA GLU A 192 15.63 -4.21 -4.35
C GLU A 192 15.82 -2.72 -4.01
N GLY A 193 15.73 -1.84 -5.00
CA GLY A 193 15.94 -0.41 -4.88
C GLY A 193 14.71 0.34 -4.39
N ILE A 194 13.51 0.07 -4.92
CA ILE A 194 12.32 0.83 -4.53
C ILE A 194 11.84 0.42 -3.14
N ARG A 195 11.44 1.41 -2.36
CA ARG A 195 10.66 1.25 -1.13
C ARG A 195 9.48 2.22 -1.17
N LEU A 196 8.33 1.78 -0.68
CA LEU A 196 7.13 2.60 -0.59
C LEU A 196 6.55 2.48 0.80
N SER A 197 6.19 3.61 1.42
CA SER A 197 5.42 3.67 2.64
C SER A 197 4.07 4.32 2.38
N TRP A 198 3.01 3.71 2.89
CA TRP A 198 1.65 4.22 2.79
C TRP A 198 0.98 4.11 4.15
N VAL A 199 1.15 5.14 4.98
CA VAL A 199 0.66 5.11 6.36
C VAL A 199 -0.69 5.79 6.43
N LEU A 200 -1.67 5.07 6.99
CA LEU A 200 -2.99 5.55 7.33
C LEU A 200 -3.03 5.95 8.81
N LEU A 201 -3.59 7.12 9.10
CA LEU A 201 -3.83 7.62 10.45
C LEU A 201 -5.33 7.88 10.66
N ASP A 202 -5.91 7.29 11.70
CA ASP A 202 -7.20 7.72 12.25
C ASP A 202 -6.97 8.89 13.21
N LYS A 203 -7.36 10.10 12.79
CA LYS A 203 -7.19 11.34 13.56
C LYS A 203 -8.00 11.35 14.85
N LYS A 204 -9.16 10.69 14.88
CA LYS A 204 -10.03 10.66 16.07
C LYS A 204 -9.45 9.76 17.16
N ARG A 205 -8.86 8.63 16.77
CA ARG A 205 -8.36 7.62 17.70
C ARG A 205 -6.84 7.65 17.89
N GLY A 206 -6.13 8.44 17.10
CA GLY A 206 -4.68 8.52 17.10
C GLY A 206 -4.02 7.16 16.77
N LYS A 207 -4.70 6.33 15.98
CA LYS A 207 -4.22 4.99 15.59
C LYS A 207 -3.69 5.06 14.16
N ALA A 208 -2.47 4.59 13.95
CA ALA A 208 -1.87 4.56 12.62
C ALA A 208 -1.59 3.13 12.14
N GLY A 209 -1.26 2.94 10.87
CA GLY A 209 -0.84 1.66 10.32
C GLY A 209 -0.35 1.79 8.89
N ASN A 210 0.71 1.06 8.54
CA ASN A 210 1.24 1.06 7.19
C ASN A 210 0.54 -0.01 6.34
N LEU A 211 -0.10 0.44 5.27
CA LEU A 211 -0.81 -0.39 4.31
C LEU A 211 0.13 -1.01 3.29
N SER A 212 1.34 -0.47 3.12
CA SER A 212 2.34 -0.98 2.19
C SER A 212 3.14 -2.14 2.77
N SER A 213 3.75 -2.91 1.86
CA SER A 213 4.68 -4.00 2.19
C SER A 213 6.13 -3.54 2.34
N TRP A 214 6.39 -2.22 2.34
CA TRP A 214 7.70 -1.57 2.18
C TRP A 214 8.41 -1.89 0.86
N LYS A 215 8.61 -3.16 0.55
CA LYS A 215 9.22 -3.64 -0.70
C LYS A 215 8.15 -4.13 -1.68
N PRO A 216 8.43 -4.08 -2.99
CA PRO A 216 7.51 -4.59 -4.00
C PRO A 216 7.24 -6.08 -3.81
N LEU A 217 5.96 -6.45 -3.85
CA LEU A 217 5.49 -7.83 -3.88
C LEU A 217 5.64 -8.42 -5.28
N SER A 218 5.46 -7.60 -6.32
CA SER A 218 5.74 -7.93 -7.72
C SER A 218 6.18 -6.70 -8.51
N VAL A 219 7.02 -6.92 -9.52
CA VAL A 219 7.45 -5.91 -10.51
C VAL A 219 7.18 -6.49 -11.89
N LYS A 220 6.52 -5.72 -12.77
CA LYS A 220 6.18 -6.13 -14.13
C LYS A 220 6.53 -5.02 -15.11
N LYS A 221 7.24 -5.33 -16.19
CA LYS A 221 7.46 -4.41 -17.30
C LYS A 221 6.20 -4.35 -18.17
N ILE A 222 5.76 -3.16 -18.54
CA ILE A 222 4.70 -2.96 -19.53
C ILE A 222 5.35 -3.02 -20.91
N TRP A 223 5.04 -4.02 -21.73
CA TRP A 223 5.66 -4.16 -23.05
C TRP A 223 5.20 -3.12 -24.07
N ALA A 224 4.03 -2.49 -23.85
CA ALA A 224 3.43 -1.55 -24.79
C ALA A 224 4.05 -0.14 -24.76
N SER A 225 4.77 0.22 -23.70
CA SER A 225 5.42 1.53 -23.57
C SER A 225 6.91 1.37 -23.24
N ASN A 226 7.76 2.19 -23.87
CA ASN A 226 9.20 2.15 -23.64
C ASN A 226 9.52 2.52 -22.18
N GLY A 227 10.06 1.56 -21.44
CA GLY A 227 10.61 1.79 -20.10
C GLY A 227 9.62 1.85 -18.95
N ASP A 228 8.33 1.53 -19.13
CA ASP A 228 7.36 1.57 -18.03
C ASP A 228 7.29 0.26 -17.22
N TYR A 229 7.21 0.40 -15.90
CA TYR A 229 7.10 -0.67 -14.93
C TYR A 229 5.94 -0.43 -13.97
N ILE A 230 5.26 -1.52 -13.61
CA ILE A 230 4.23 -1.57 -12.59
C ILE A 230 4.76 -2.35 -11.41
N LEU A 231 4.73 -1.72 -10.24
CA LEU A 231 5.12 -2.31 -8.98
C LEU A 231 3.90 -2.44 -8.07
N HIS A 232 3.74 -3.61 -7.47
CA HIS A 232 2.67 -3.86 -6.50
C HIS A 232 3.23 -3.90 -5.09
N PHE A 233 2.59 -3.17 -4.20
CA PHE A 233 2.79 -3.18 -2.75
C PHE A 233 1.43 -3.42 -2.10
N GLY A 234 1.42 -3.66 -0.79
CA GLY A 234 0.17 -3.70 -0.05
C GLY A 234 0.15 -4.73 1.06
N CYS A 235 -1.05 -5.07 1.50
CA CYS A 235 -1.28 -6.04 2.56
C CYS A 235 -2.60 -6.78 2.38
N ILE A 236 -2.73 -7.90 3.10
CA ILE A 236 -3.97 -8.66 3.20
C ILE A 236 -4.60 -8.36 4.56
N ILE A 237 -5.85 -7.92 4.53
CA ILE A 237 -6.60 -7.46 5.70
C ILE A 237 -7.67 -8.51 6.03
N PRO A 238 -7.65 -9.12 7.23
CA PRO A 238 -8.77 -9.89 7.73
C PRO A 238 -9.96 -8.97 8.01
N VAL A 239 -11.12 -9.37 7.47
CA VAL A 239 -12.35 -8.59 7.48
C VAL A 239 -13.39 -9.32 8.32
N GLN A 240 -14.25 -8.58 9.00
CA GLN A 240 -15.37 -9.19 9.74
C GLN A 240 -16.39 -9.87 8.82
N GLU A 241 -16.93 -11.00 9.27
CA GLU A 241 -17.91 -11.80 8.55
C GLU A 241 -19.15 -11.01 8.10
N ARG A 242 -19.55 -9.99 8.88
CA ARG A 242 -20.69 -9.11 8.56
C ARG A 242 -20.57 -8.35 7.23
N LEU A 243 -19.36 -8.16 6.70
CA LEU A 243 -19.14 -7.46 5.43
C LEU A 243 -19.42 -8.34 4.20
N GLN A 244 -19.69 -9.63 4.42
CA GLN A 244 -20.07 -10.61 3.38
C GLN A 244 -19.04 -10.66 2.23
N LEU A 245 -17.77 -10.52 2.58
CA LEU A 245 -16.67 -10.65 1.63
C LEU A 245 -16.24 -12.12 1.57
N PRO A 246 -15.98 -12.67 0.37
CA PRO A 246 -15.61 -14.06 0.26
C PRO A 246 -14.31 -14.34 1.04
N HIS A 247 -14.35 -15.38 1.88
CA HIS A 247 -13.30 -15.78 2.82
C HIS A 247 -12.91 -14.75 3.88
N ASN A 248 -13.72 -13.70 4.12
CA ASN A 248 -13.45 -12.71 5.17
C ASN A 248 -12.07 -12.06 5.04
N LEU A 249 -11.61 -11.86 3.80
CA LEU A 249 -10.32 -11.26 3.49
C LEU A 249 -10.49 -10.20 2.40
N ALA A 250 -9.73 -9.12 2.54
CA ALA A 250 -9.59 -8.11 1.51
C ALA A 250 -8.11 -7.85 1.24
N LYS A 251 -7.79 -7.54 -0.01
CA LYS A 251 -6.45 -7.17 -0.43
C LYS A 251 -6.40 -5.67 -0.63
N CYS A 252 -5.59 -5.00 0.17
CA CYS A 252 -5.21 -3.62 -0.09
C CYS A 252 -4.03 -3.66 -1.07
N LEU A 253 -4.26 -3.20 -2.30
CA LEU A 253 -3.27 -3.19 -3.37
C LEU A 253 -2.84 -1.76 -3.65
N ILE A 254 -1.56 -1.49 -3.50
CA ILE A 254 -0.91 -0.23 -3.88
C ILE A 254 -0.13 -0.49 -5.17
N VAL A 255 -0.40 0.30 -6.19
CA VAL A 255 0.22 0.22 -7.51
C VAL A 255 1.07 1.46 -7.73
N ALA A 256 2.38 1.28 -7.91
CA ALA A 256 3.27 2.35 -8.34
C ALA A 256 3.66 2.13 -9.81
N ARG A 257 3.52 3.17 -10.62
CA ARG A 257 3.97 3.21 -12.02
C ARG A 257 5.24 4.03 -12.10
N CYS A 258 6.29 3.44 -12.64
CA CYS A 258 7.57 4.10 -12.82
C CYS A 258 8.01 3.96 -14.27
N ASN A 259 8.67 5.00 -14.79
CA ASN A 259 9.36 4.98 -16.05
C ASN A 259 10.87 4.98 -15.79
N ILE A 260 11.60 4.12 -16.49
CA ILE A 260 13.07 4.18 -16.56
C ILE A 260 13.44 4.67 -17.94
N GLU A 261 14.07 5.84 -18.02
CA GLU A 261 14.55 6.38 -19.28
C GLU A 261 15.75 5.57 -19.78
N GLU A 262 15.72 5.10 -21.03
CA GLU A 262 16.71 4.14 -21.53
C GLU A 262 18.10 4.75 -21.76
N LYS A 263 18.19 6.05 -22.07
CA LYS A 263 19.44 6.73 -22.43
C LYS A 263 20.32 7.06 -21.22
N HIS A 264 19.71 7.49 -20.13
CA HIS A 264 20.42 7.92 -18.92
C HIS A 264 20.11 7.05 -17.70
N GLY A 265 19.12 6.17 -17.79
CA GLY A 265 18.74 5.25 -16.72
C GLY A 265 18.02 5.93 -15.56
N TYR A 266 17.38 7.09 -15.75
CA TYR A 266 16.69 7.79 -14.67
C TYR A 266 15.34 7.18 -14.34
N LEU A 267 15.06 7.04 -13.05
CA LEU A 267 13.78 6.57 -12.54
C LEU A 267 12.84 7.76 -12.35
N ARG A 268 11.84 7.90 -13.21
CA ARG A 268 10.74 8.85 -13.04
C ARG A 268 9.53 8.11 -12.49
N SER A 269 9.13 8.41 -11.26
CA SER A 269 7.84 7.92 -10.73
C SER A 269 6.73 8.71 -11.42
N LYS A 270 5.70 8.04 -11.93
CA LYS A 270 4.57 8.69 -12.64
C LYS A 270 3.35 8.84 -11.75
N GLU A 271 3.03 7.77 -11.04
CA GLU A 271 1.75 7.66 -10.35
C GLU A 271 1.86 6.56 -9.28
N VAL A 272 1.35 6.87 -8.09
CA VAL A 272 1.12 5.86 -7.07
C VAL A 272 -0.35 5.88 -6.68
N SER A 273 -0.98 4.72 -6.76
CA SER A 273 -2.37 4.53 -6.38
C SER A 273 -2.60 3.37 -5.46
N MET A 274 -3.74 3.36 -4.78
CA MET A 274 -4.14 2.26 -3.91
C MET A 274 -5.61 1.96 -4.13
N HIS A 275 -6.00 0.68 -4.10
CA HIS A 275 -7.39 0.24 -4.14
C HIS A 275 -7.56 -1.03 -3.32
N ILE A 276 -8.81 -1.40 -3.06
CA ILE A 276 -9.15 -2.59 -2.27
C ILE A 276 -9.85 -3.59 -3.18
N GLU A 277 -9.31 -4.80 -3.24
CA GLU A 277 -9.88 -5.93 -3.95
C GLU A 277 -10.45 -6.94 -2.94
N ASP A 278 -11.53 -7.61 -3.32
CA ASP A 278 -11.95 -8.83 -2.65
C ASP A 278 -11.10 -10.04 -3.09
N THR A 279 -11.42 -11.22 -2.56
CA THR A 279 -10.74 -12.48 -2.92
C THR A 279 -10.99 -12.95 -4.34
N SER A 280 -12.01 -12.42 -5.03
CA SER A 280 -12.25 -12.66 -6.46
C SER A 280 -11.47 -11.71 -7.37
N GLY A 281 -10.97 -10.60 -6.82
CA GLY A 281 -10.31 -9.53 -7.57
C GLY A 281 -11.24 -8.42 -8.02
N ALA A 282 -12.49 -8.41 -7.57
CA ALA A 282 -13.40 -7.30 -7.79
C ALA A 282 -13.06 -6.13 -6.85
N TYR A 283 -13.23 -4.90 -7.34
CA TYR A 283 -13.06 -3.71 -6.53
C TYR A 283 -14.15 -3.64 -5.45
N VAL A 284 -13.75 -3.25 -4.25
CA VAL A 284 -14.66 -3.01 -3.14
C VAL A 284 -15.15 -1.57 -3.18
N ASN A 285 -16.47 -1.37 -3.06
CA ASN A 285 -17.07 -0.03 -3.07
C ASN A 285 -16.54 0.89 -1.94
N GLY A 286 -16.70 2.21 -2.08
CA GLY A 286 -16.12 3.20 -1.17
C GLY A 286 -16.51 3.02 0.30
N GLY A 287 -17.80 2.78 0.59
CA GLY A 287 -18.28 2.60 1.96
C GLY A 287 -17.70 1.36 2.66
N LYS A 288 -17.67 0.21 1.98
CA LYS A 288 -17.02 -1.00 2.53
C LYS A 288 -15.50 -0.82 2.62
N SER A 289 -14.89 -0.14 1.65
CA SER A 289 -13.47 0.17 1.65
C SER A 289 -13.04 0.98 2.88
N LEU A 290 -13.80 1.99 3.29
CA LEU A 290 -13.53 2.76 4.51
C LEU A 290 -13.58 1.89 5.78
N ILE A 291 -14.53 0.96 5.85
CA ILE A 291 -14.62 0.04 6.99
C ILE A 291 -13.40 -0.89 7.02
N ILE A 292 -12.96 -1.40 5.86
CA ILE A 292 -11.77 -2.25 5.73
C ILE A 292 -10.51 -1.48 6.11
N LEU A 293 -10.35 -0.23 5.64
CA LEU A 293 -9.23 0.63 6.03
C LEU A 293 -9.17 0.85 7.53
N ASN A 294 -10.32 1.12 8.16
CA ASN A 294 -10.37 1.25 9.59
C ASN A 294 -10.05 -0.08 10.31
N GLN A 295 -10.47 -1.22 9.77
CA GLN A 295 -10.11 -2.54 10.33
C GLN A 295 -8.61 -2.81 10.22
N ALA A 296 -7.98 -2.39 9.12
CA ALA A 296 -6.53 -2.52 8.89
C ALA A 296 -5.69 -1.94 10.03
N LEU A 297 -6.16 -0.83 10.63
CA LEU A 297 -5.49 -0.17 11.77
C LEU A 297 -5.41 -1.05 13.03
N TYR A 298 -6.26 -2.06 13.14
CA TYR A 298 -6.36 -2.96 14.30
C TYR A 298 -5.92 -4.40 14.01
N CYS A 299 -5.48 -4.69 12.78
CA CYS A 299 -4.96 -6.00 12.45
C CYS A 299 -3.66 -6.32 13.20
N SER A 300 -3.39 -7.61 13.36
CA SER A 300 -2.10 -8.10 13.87
C SER A 300 -0.95 -7.61 12.99
N ARG A 301 0.19 -7.37 13.62
CA ARG A 301 1.34 -6.75 12.96
C ARG A 301 2.61 -7.58 13.14
N SER A 302 3.51 -7.47 12.18
CA SER A 302 4.79 -8.17 12.20
C SER A 302 5.91 -7.34 11.61
N ASN A 303 7.07 -7.36 12.27
CA ASN A 303 8.31 -6.85 11.69
C ASN A 303 8.97 -7.88 10.76
N ASN A 304 8.46 -9.12 10.72
CA ASN A 304 8.98 -10.17 9.86
C ASN A 304 8.42 -10.04 8.44
N ARG A 305 9.13 -9.28 7.61
CA ARG A 305 8.77 -9.06 6.19
C ARG A 305 8.63 -10.37 5.39
N HIS A 306 9.45 -11.39 5.70
CA HIS A 306 9.38 -12.67 5.01
C HIS A 306 8.08 -13.41 5.33
N ALA A 307 7.63 -13.37 6.60
CA ALA A 307 6.36 -13.94 7.00
C ALA A 307 5.17 -13.25 6.31
N VAL A 308 5.16 -11.91 6.27
CA VAL A 308 4.12 -11.12 5.58
C VAL A 308 4.09 -11.43 4.08
N LYS A 309 5.26 -11.43 3.43
CA LYS A 309 5.38 -11.78 2.00
C LYS A 309 4.91 -13.20 1.72
N LYS A 310 5.25 -14.17 2.58
CA LYS A 310 4.78 -15.55 2.46
C LYS A 310 3.26 -15.63 2.57
N GLY A 311 2.65 -14.92 3.53
CA GLY A 311 1.20 -14.85 3.67
C GLY A 311 0.52 -14.27 2.43
N TYR A 312 1.10 -13.21 1.84
CA TYR A 312 0.61 -12.64 0.58
C TYR A 312 0.68 -13.64 -0.59
N ILE A 313 1.82 -14.34 -0.76
CA ILE A 313 1.98 -15.36 -1.82
C ILE A 313 0.95 -16.48 -1.67
N GLN A 314 0.69 -16.93 -0.43
CA GLN A 314 -0.35 -17.93 -0.16
C GLN A 314 -1.75 -17.44 -0.54
N PHE A 315 -2.07 -16.18 -0.23
CA PHE A 315 -3.33 -15.56 -0.61
C PHE A 315 -3.50 -15.52 -2.13
N GLU A 316 -2.49 -15.03 -2.86
CA GLU A 316 -2.50 -14.99 -4.33
C GLU A 316 -2.63 -16.38 -4.94
N GLY A 317 -1.95 -17.39 -4.37
CA GLY A 317 -2.08 -18.78 -4.80
C GLY A 317 -3.51 -19.31 -4.68
N ARG A 318 -4.18 -19.06 -3.54
CA ARG A 318 -5.58 -19.45 -3.33
C ARG A 318 -6.53 -18.70 -4.27
N LYS A 319 -6.32 -17.40 -4.46
CA LYS A 319 -7.10 -16.58 -5.41
C LYS A 319 -7.02 -17.16 -6.83
N GLN A 320 -5.81 -17.49 -7.30
CA GLN A 320 -5.61 -18.10 -8.62
C GLN A 320 -6.30 -19.45 -8.75
N GLU A 321 -6.30 -20.27 -7.69
CA GLU A 321 -7.00 -21.56 -7.69
C GLU A 321 -8.52 -21.38 -7.85
N ILE A 322 -9.12 -20.43 -7.12
CA ILE A 322 -10.54 -20.10 -7.20
C ILE A 322 -10.89 -19.61 -8.62
N ILE A 323 -10.09 -18.70 -9.18
CA ILE A 323 -10.29 -18.18 -10.54
C ILE A 323 -10.20 -19.32 -11.56
N ARG A 324 -9.24 -20.25 -11.42
CA ARG A 324 -9.12 -21.39 -12.33
C ARG A 324 -10.32 -22.33 -12.25
N LYS A 325 -10.83 -22.61 -11.05
CA LYS A 325 -12.02 -23.45 -10.85
C LYS A 325 -13.25 -22.82 -11.51
N LYS A 326 -13.45 -21.52 -11.31
CA LYS A 326 -14.57 -20.78 -11.91
C LYS A 326 -14.49 -20.75 -13.44
N LYS A 327 -13.29 -20.53 -14.00
CA LYS A 327 -13.07 -20.58 -15.44
C LYS A 327 -13.36 -21.98 -16.02
N LEU A 328 -13.02 -23.04 -15.29
CA LEU A 328 -13.34 -24.41 -15.70
C LEU A 328 -14.85 -24.65 -15.74
N GLU A 329 -15.58 -24.20 -14.72
CA GLU A 329 -17.04 -24.27 -14.66
C GLU A 329 -17.71 -23.49 -15.81
N GLU A 330 -17.24 -22.27 -16.09
CA GLU A 330 -17.71 -21.45 -17.22
C GLU A 330 -17.41 -22.14 -18.57
N THR A 331 -16.20 -22.67 -18.75
CA THR A 331 -15.83 -23.40 -19.97
C THR A 331 -16.69 -24.66 -20.17
N MET A 332 -17.03 -25.36 -19.08
CA MET A 332 -17.93 -26.51 -19.12
C MET A 332 -19.36 -26.11 -19.49
N ALA A 333 -19.86 -25.00 -18.94
CA ALA A 333 -21.17 -24.45 -19.29
C ALA A 333 -21.24 -24.06 -20.77
N ASP A 334 -20.20 -23.40 -21.29
CA ASP A 334 -20.11 -23.03 -22.71
C ASP A 334 -20.14 -24.27 -23.62
N TRP A 335 -19.38 -25.32 -23.26
CA TRP A 335 -19.38 -26.59 -23.99
C TRP A 335 -20.76 -27.26 -24.01
N LEU A 336 -21.47 -27.24 -22.88
CA LEU A 336 -22.84 -27.75 -22.80
C LEU A 336 -23.78 -26.93 -23.68
N CYS A 337 -23.74 -25.60 -23.61
CA CYS A 337 -24.55 -24.71 -24.45
C CYS A 337 -24.33 -24.98 -25.95
N ILE A 338 -23.08 -25.05 -26.40
CA ILE A 338 -22.74 -25.35 -27.80
C ILE A 338 -23.29 -26.74 -28.20
N SER A 339 -23.16 -27.74 -27.31
CA SER A 339 -23.69 -29.08 -27.59
C SER A 339 -25.22 -29.10 -27.74
N PHE A 340 -25.94 -28.33 -26.90
CA PHE A 340 -27.40 -28.19 -27.01
C PHE A 340 -27.80 -27.45 -28.30
N GLU A 341 -27.10 -26.39 -28.67
CA GLU A 341 -27.35 -25.65 -29.93
C GLU A 341 -27.18 -26.55 -31.15
N VAL A 342 -26.11 -27.35 -31.19
CA VAL A 342 -25.86 -28.31 -32.28
C VAL A 342 -26.96 -29.37 -32.36
N VAL A 343 -27.40 -29.90 -31.21
CA VAL A 343 -28.49 -30.89 -31.16
C VAL A 343 -29.80 -30.28 -31.67
N ILE A 344 -30.13 -29.05 -31.30
CA ILE A 344 -31.32 -28.34 -31.79
C ILE A 344 -31.26 -28.16 -33.31
N LEU A 345 -30.12 -27.72 -33.86
CA LEU A 345 -29.93 -27.55 -35.31
C LEU A 345 -30.07 -28.88 -36.06
N LEU A 346 -29.53 -29.97 -35.54
CA LEU A 346 -29.68 -31.31 -36.13
C LEU A 346 -31.14 -31.78 -36.15
N ILE A 347 -31.88 -31.56 -35.05
CA ILE A 347 -33.30 -31.90 -34.97
C ILE A 347 -34.12 -31.08 -35.96
N LEU A 348 -33.90 -29.76 -36.03
CA LEU A 348 -34.60 -28.88 -36.97
C LEU A 348 -34.28 -29.25 -38.43
N GLY A 349 -33.00 -29.49 -38.75
CA GLY A 349 -32.58 -29.94 -40.08
C GLY A 349 -33.24 -31.25 -40.48
N TYR A 350 -33.27 -32.24 -39.57
CA TYR A 350 -33.93 -33.53 -39.81
C TYR A 350 -35.45 -33.42 -39.98
N ARG A 351 -36.10 -32.46 -39.30
CA ARG A 351 -37.56 -32.24 -39.42
C ARG A 351 -37.95 -31.46 -40.68
N ILE A 352 -37.09 -30.57 -41.17
CA ILE A 352 -37.37 -29.71 -42.33
C ILE A 352 -37.01 -30.41 -43.65
N LEU A 353 -35.95 -31.24 -43.68
CA LEU A 353 -35.54 -31.98 -44.89
C LEU A 353 -36.68 -32.80 -45.54
N PRO A 354 -37.44 -33.63 -44.82
CA PRO A 354 -38.50 -34.44 -45.42
C PRO A 354 -39.70 -33.62 -45.89
N ILE A 355 -39.95 -32.44 -45.28
CA ILE A 355 -41.02 -31.54 -45.72
C ILE A 355 -40.63 -30.88 -47.04
N TYR A 356 -39.36 -30.49 -47.20
CA TYR A 356 -38.84 -29.95 -48.45
C TYR A 356 -38.93 -30.96 -49.60
N TYR A 357 -38.61 -32.23 -49.34
CA TYR A 357 -38.71 -33.31 -50.34
C TYR A 357 -40.14 -33.78 -50.65
N MET A 358 -41.15 -33.44 -49.84
CA MET A 358 -42.56 -33.73 -50.16
C MET A 358 -43.31 -32.58 -50.86
N VAL A 359 -42.75 -31.36 -50.85
CA VAL A 359 -43.36 -30.17 -51.49
C VAL A 359 -42.83 -29.93 -52.91
N GLN A 360 -41.80 -30.68 -53.31
CA GLN A 360 -41.23 -30.72 -54.65
C GLN A 360 -41.75 -31.95 -55.41
#